data_AF-A0A1E5G6E1-F1
#
_entry.id   AF-A0A1E5G6E1-F1
#
_cell.length_a   1.000
_cell.length_b   1.000
_cell.length_c   1.000
_cell.angle_alpha   90.00
_cell.angle_beta   90.00
_cell.angle_gamma   90.00
#
_symmetry.space_group_name_H-M   'P 1'
#
loop_
_entity.id
_entity.type
_entity.pdbx_description
1 polymer ?
#
loop_
_entity_poly.entity_id
_entity_poly.type
_entity_poly.pdbx_seq_one_letter_code
_entity_poly.pdbx_strand_id
1 'polypeptide(L)'
;MNCQQVQSMLLDFIDCQLNVSDEQLVKEHISVCEECKAKYLDWKQTLTHIKDTKALVYSEPNCASIKNDVMRRIEVFEGQKRVFKRNINVWNRLASIAAVFAIMFIGYAGYNQSITPEQPSTMLAIEQQMNTDESQEKKGDVVRIASNDDTTIATNTSLKTVAPYSLGGIFLGIGAASIVMRRKLEKQLQDILK
;
A
#
# COMPACT_ATOMS: atom_id res chain seq x y z
N MET A 1 -9.95 25.97 2.41
CA MET A 1 -11.25 25.27 2.44
C MET A 1 -12.30 26.23 2.99
N ASN A 2 -13.53 26.24 2.46
CA ASN A 2 -14.59 27.13 2.94
C ASN A 2 -15.43 26.45 4.05
N CYS A 3 -16.19 27.25 4.82
CA CYS A 3 -16.99 26.73 5.94
C CYS A 3 -18.03 25.70 5.49
N GLN A 4 -18.63 25.88 4.31
CA GLN A 4 -19.68 25.00 3.79
C GLN A 4 -19.15 23.60 3.48
N GLN A 5 -17.97 23.50 2.87
CA GLN A 5 -17.29 22.23 2.61
C GLN A 5 -16.95 21.51 3.91
N VAL A 6 -16.40 22.23 4.89
CA VAL A 6 -16.05 21.65 6.20
C VAL A 6 -17.30 21.15 6.93
N GLN A 7 -18.41 21.90 6.86
CA GLN A 7 -19.68 21.49 7.45
C GLN A 7 -20.23 20.21 6.79
N SER A 8 -20.11 20.04 5.48
CA SER A 8 -20.51 18.80 4.81
C SER A 8 -19.63 17.59 5.18
N MET A 9 -18.35 17.81 5.48
CA MET A 9 -17.40 16.75 5.83
C MET A 9 -17.29 16.50 7.34
N LEU A 10 -18.03 17.26 8.15
CA LEU A 10 -17.84 17.26 9.61
C LEU A 10 -18.26 15.92 10.25
N LEU A 11 -19.32 15.29 9.73
CA LEU A 11 -19.77 13.97 10.20
C LEU A 11 -18.76 12.89 9.83
N ASP A 12 -18.30 12.88 8.57
CA ASP A 12 -17.26 11.95 8.10
C ASP A 12 -15.95 12.11 8.88
N PHE A 13 -15.59 13.35 9.25
CA PHE A 13 -14.46 13.64 10.12
C PHE A 13 -14.63 13.04 11.51
N ILE A 14 -15.81 13.16 12.11
CA ILE A 14 -16.11 12.63 13.44
C ILE A 14 -16.09 11.09 13.44
N ASP A 15 -16.56 10.47 12.36
CA ASP A 15 -16.57 9.02 12.18
C ASP A 15 -15.24 8.44 11.65
N CYS A 16 -14.21 9.28 11.48
CA CYS A 16 -12.89 8.92 10.95
C CYS A 16 -12.95 8.27 9.55
N GLN A 17 -13.88 8.71 8.69
CA GLN A 17 -14.07 8.19 7.33
C GLN A 17 -13.40 9.05 6.25
N LEU A 18 -12.84 10.20 6.62
CA LEU A 18 -12.06 11.02 5.70
C LEU A 18 -10.70 10.38 5.38
N ASN A 19 -10.19 10.70 4.20
CA ASN A 19 -8.80 10.42 3.86
C ASN A 19 -7.85 11.34 4.66
N VAL A 20 -6.57 10.99 4.71
CA VAL A 20 -5.57 11.71 5.52
C VAL A 20 -5.42 13.19 5.11
N SER A 21 -5.54 13.51 3.82
CA SER A 21 -5.44 14.88 3.32
C SER A 21 -6.62 15.75 3.75
N ASP A 22 -7.84 15.24 3.62
CA ASP A 22 -9.07 15.97 3.96
C ASP A 22 -9.22 16.10 5.47
N GLU A 23 -8.82 15.07 6.23
CA GLU A 23 -8.74 15.13 7.69
C GLU A 23 -7.85 16.30 8.16
N GLN A 24 -6.68 16.46 7.53
CA GLN A 24 -5.75 17.53 7.89
C GLN A 24 -6.32 18.92 7.55
N LEU A 25 -6.97 19.07 6.39
CA LEU A 25 -7.60 20.34 5.99
C LEU A 25 -8.78 20.72 6.89
N VAL A 26 -9.63 19.76 7.25
CA VAL A 26 -10.75 19.96 8.18
C VAL A 26 -10.23 20.34 9.57
N LYS A 27 -9.19 19.63 10.06
CA LYS A 27 -8.58 19.92 11.36
C LYS A 27 -7.96 21.31 11.42
N GLU A 28 -7.23 21.72 10.37
CA GLU A 28 -6.66 23.05 10.27
C GLU A 28 -7.77 24.11 10.27
N HIS A 29 -8.84 23.92 9.48
CA HIS A 29 -9.95 24.87 9.43
C HIS A 29 -10.68 24.99 10.77
N ILE A 30 -10.97 23.87 11.46
CA ILE A 30 -11.61 23.87 12.79
C ILE A 30 -10.75 24.61 13.82
N SER A 31 -9.42 24.60 13.67
CA SER A 31 -8.53 25.30 14.60
C SER A 31 -8.58 26.83 14.49
N VAL A 32 -8.96 27.35 13.33
CA VAL A 32 -8.96 28.80 13.02
C VAL A 32 -10.38 29.38 12.97
N CYS A 33 -11.38 28.58 12.55
CA CYS A 33 -12.75 29.03 12.36
C CYS A 33 -13.63 28.69 13.57
N GLU A 34 -13.95 29.71 14.39
CA GLU A 34 -14.78 29.54 15.60
C GLU A 34 -16.19 29.02 15.30
N GLU A 35 -16.79 29.36 14.16
CA GLU A 35 -18.12 28.84 13.78
C GLU A 35 -18.08 27.32 13.54
N CYS A 36 -17.11 26.85 12.77
CA CYS A 36 -16.96 25.42 12.49
C CYS A 36 -16.55 24.64 13.75
N LYS A 37 -15.75 25.26 14.62
CA LYS A 37 -15.38 24.70 15.93
C LYS A 37 -16.57 24.56 16.87
N ALA A 38 -17.45 25.57 16.93
CA ALA A 38 -18.68 25.50 17.70
C ALA A 38 -19.59 24.36 17.21
N LYS A 39 -19.79 24.24 15.89
CA LYS A 39 -20.55 23.13 15.27
C LYS A 39 -19.93 21.76 15.56
N TYR A 40 -18.61 21.64 15.49
CA TYR A 40 -17.90 20.41 15.84
C TYR A 40 -18.14 20.00 17.31
N LEU A 41 -18.04 20.96 18.23
CA LEU A 41 -18.27 20.71 19.65
C LEU A 41 -19.72 20.30 19.93
N ASP A 42 -20.69 20.93 19.28
CA ASP A 42 -22.12 20.59 19.38
C ASP A 42 -22.41 19.14 18.95
N TRP A 43 -21.87 18.72 17.80
CA TRP A 43 -21.97 17.33 17.36
C TRP A 43 -21.30 16.36 18.33
N LYS A 44 -20.10 16.71 18.84
CA LYS A 44 -19.38 15.88 19.81
C LYS A 44 -20.15 15.74 21.13
N GLN A 45 -20.79 16.82 21.58
CA GLN A 45 -21.64 16.80 22.77
C GLN A 45 -22.86 15.92 22.54
N THR A 46 -23.54 16.06 21.41
CA THR A 46 -24.69 15.23 21.02
C THR A 46 -24.32 13.74 21.01
N LEU A 47 -23.18 13.38 20.40
CA LEU A 47 -22.69 11.99 20.41
C LEU A 47 -22.34 11.48 21.81
N THR A 48 -21.83 12.35 22.68
CA THR A 48 -21.55 12.00 24.08
C THR A 48 -22.85 11.68 24.81
N HIS A 49 -23.89 12.52 24.67
CA HIS A 49 -25.20 12.25 25.24
C HIS A 49 -25.82 10.94 24.73
N ILE A 50 -25.67 10.63 23.43
CA ILE A 50 -26.15 9.36 22.87
C ILE A 50 -25.38 8.17 23.48
N LYS A 51 -24.07 8.29 23.65
CA LYS A 51 -23.23 7.24 24.28
C LYS A 51 -23.59 7.02 25.73
N ASP A 52 -23.78 8.09 26.50
CA ASP A 52 -24.15 8.03 27.91
C ASP A 52 -25.53 7.39 28.10
N THR A 53 -26.48 7.71 27.22
CA THR A 53 -27.81 7.09 27.22
C THR A 53 -27.73 5.59 26.93
N LYS A 54 -26.88 5.16 25.98
CA LYS A 54 -26.66 3.74 25.68
C LYS A 54 -25.98 3.00 26.83
N ALA A 55 -25.08 3.65 27.56
CA ALA A 55 -24.36 3.03 28.68
C ALA A 55 -25.31 2.56 29.80
N LEU A 56 -26.45 3.25 29.99
CA LEU A 56 -27.47 2.86 30.96
C LEU A 56 -28.25 1.59 30.56
N VAL A 57 -28.35 1.30 29.26
CA VAL A 57 -29.08 0.13 28.75
C VAL A 57 -28.27 -1.17 28.88
N TYR A 58 -26.93 -1.08 28.98
CA TYR A 58 -26.05 -2.24 29.14
C TYR A 58 -25.67 -2.55 30.60
N SER A 59 -26.40 -2.00 31.58
CA SER A 59 -26.26 -2.36 32.98
C SER A 59 -26.89 -3.73 33.27
N GLU A 60 -26.32 -4.80 32.69
CA GLU A 60 -26.70 -6.18 33.02
C GLU A 60 -25.48 -7.12 33.15
N PRO A 61 -25.59 -8.16 34.02
CA PRO A 61 -24.49 -8.99 34.54
C PRO A 61 -23.72 -9.82 33.49
N ASN A 62 -24.18 -9.86 32.24
CA ASN A 62 -23.53 -10.60 31.15
C ASN A 62 -22.29 -9.92 30.57
N CYS A 63 -21.99 -8.67 30.94
CA CYS A 63 -20.76 -8.01 30.49
C CYS A 63 -19.51 -8.68 31.10
N ALA A 64 -19.63 -9.26 32.30
CA ALA A 64 -18.53 -9.97 32.95
C ALA A 64 -18.12 -11.25 32.19
N SER A 65 -19.08 -12.01 31.67
CA SER A 65 -18.79 -13.24 30.90
C SER A 65 -18.15 -12.91 29.55
N ILE A 66 -18.64 -11.89 28.86
CA ILE A 66 -18.07 -11.41 27.59
C ILE A 66 -16.65 -10.85 27.80
N LYS A 67 -16.46 -10.02 28.84
CA LYS A 67 -15.13 -9.50 29.20
C LYS A 67 -14.16 -10.64 29.48
N ASN A 68 -14.57 -11.65 30.26
CA ASN A 68 -13.72 -12.79 30.57
C ASN A 68 -13.39 -13.62 29.32
N ASP A 69 -14.34 -13.79 28.39
CA ASP A 69 -14.07 -14.49 27.12
C ASP A 69 -13.10 -13.70 26.22
N VAL A 70 -13.27 -12.38 26.13
CA VAL A 70 -12.35 -11.50 25.39
C VAL A 70 -10.95 -11.53 26.01
N MET A 71 -10.83 -11.41 27.33
CA MET A 71 -9.53 -11.46 28.02
C MET A 71 -8.86 -12.83 27.83
N ARG A 72 -9.61 -13.93 27.95
CA ARG A 72 -9.09 -15.27 27.66
C ARG A 72 -8.53 -15.38 26.24
N ARG A 73 -9.22 -14.83 25.24
CA ARG A 73 -8.73 -14.82 23.85
C ARG A 73 -7.46 -14.01 23.71
N ILE A 74 -7.36 -12.84 24.34
CA ILE A 74 -6.14 -12.01 24.32
C ILE A 74 -4.96 -12.76 24.93
N GLU A 75 -5.13 -13.41 26.09
CA GLU A 75 -4.08 -14.19 26.74
C GLU A 75 -3.56 -15.34 25.85
N VAL A 76 -4.44 -16.03 25.13
CA VAL A 76 -4.06 -17.06 24.15
C VAL A 76 -3.22 -16.45 23.02
N PHE A 77 -3.61 -15.31 22.48
CA PHE A 77 -2.85 -14.63 21.42
C PHE A 77 -1.50 -14.10 21.91
N GLU A 78 -1.43 -13.57 23.13
CA GLU A 78 -0.16 -13.11 23.72
C GLU A 78 0.78 -14.28 24.07
N GLY A 79 0.24 -15.40 24.56
CA GLY A 79 0.97 -16.64 24.77
C GLY A 79 1.57 -17.17 23.45
N GLN A 80 0.80 -17.13 22.36
CA GLN A 80 1.27 -17.52 21.03
C GLN A 80 2.36 -16.58 20.46
N LYS A 81 2.30 -15.27 20.76
CA LYS A 81 3.37 -14.34 20.35
C LYS A 81 4.71 -14.63 21.04
N ARG A 82 4.72 -15.21 22.25
CA ARG A 82 5.96 -15.58 22.96
C ARG A 82 6.66 -16.79 22.32
N VAL A 83 5.94 -17.76 21.77
CA VAL A 83 6.57 -18.92 21.11
C VAL A 83 7.23 -18.55 19.78
N PHE A 84 6.70 -17.58 19.04
CA PHE A 84 7.31 -17.12 17.79
C PHE A 84 8.62 -16.36 18.01
N LYS A 85 8.72 -15.54 19.08
CA LYS A 85 9.97 -14.82 19.40
C LYS A 85 11.12 -15.76 19.82
N ARG A 86 10.82 -16.93 20.38
CA ARG A 86 11.86 -17.87 20.81
C ARG A 86 12.65 -18.47 19.65
N ASN A 87 12.05 -18.54 18.45
CA ASN A 87 12.69 -19.16 17.28
C ASN A 87 13.41 -18.16 16.36
N ILE A 88 13.25 -16.85 16.58
CA ILE A 88 13.85 -15.82 15.72
C ILE A 88 15.38 -15.79 15.85
N ASN A 89 15.91 -16.04 17.05
CA ASN A 89 17.36 -16.11 17.27
C ASN A 89 17.99 -17.34 16.59
N VAL A 90 17.24 -18.44 16.46
CA VAL A 90 17.70 -19.64 15.75
C VAL A 90 17.70 -19.40 14.24
N TRP A 91 16.65 -18.75 13.72
CA TRP A 91 16.58 -18.35 12.31
C TRP A 91 17.65 -17.34 11.92
N ASN A 92 17.95 -16.36 12.78
CA ASN A 92 19.04 -15.41 12.54
C ASN A 92 20.41 -16.10 12.49
N ARG A 93 20.64 -17.15 13.28
CA ARG A 93 21.86 -17.97 13.20
C ARG A 93 21.95 -18.77 11.90
N LEU A 94 20.83 -19.37 11.46
CA LEU A 94 20.78 -20.11 10.20
C LEU A 94 20.96 -19.19 8.96
N ALA A 95 20.37 -17.99 9.00
CA ALA A 95 20.51 -17.00 7.93
C ALA A 95 21.96 -16.54 7.74
N SER A 96 22.70 -16.36 8.84
CA SER A 96 24.13 -16.01 8.78
C SER A 96 24.96 -17.09 8.09
N ILE A 97 24.70 -18.37 8.36
CA ILE A 97 25.39 -19.49 7.71
C ILE A 97 25.06 -19.51 6.20
N ALA A 98 23.79 -19.34 5.83
CA ALA A 98 23.36 -19.32 4.43
C ALA A 98 24.02 -18.18 3.63
N ALA A 99 24.21 -17.01 4.24
CA ALA A 99 24.87 -15.87 3.60
C ALA A 99 26.34 -16.17 3.24
N VAL A 100 27.08 -16.87 4.11
CA VAL A 100 28.46 -17.29 3.82
C VAL A 100 28.52 -18.23 2.62
N PHE A 101 27.61 -19.20 2.55
CA PHE A 101 27.52 -20.09 1.39
C PHE A 101 27.14 -19.33 0.11
N ALA A 102 26.21 -18.39 0.17
CA ALA A 102 25.84 -17.57 -0.98
C ALA A 102 27.03 -16.77 -1.53
N ILE A 103 27.81 -16.13 -0.66
CA ILE A 103 29.03 -15.41 -1.06
C ILE A 103 30.05 -16.37 -1.68
N MET A 104 30.23 -17.55 -1.10
CA MET A 104 31.13 -18.58 -1.63
C MET A 104 30.71 -19.07 -3.03
N PHE A 105 29.41 -19.30 -3.25
CA PHE A 105 28.88 -19.71 -4.56
C PHE A 105 29.03 -18.61 -5.62
N ILE A 106 28.72 -17.36 -5.27
CA ILE A 106 28.86 -16.21 -6.18
C ILE A 106 30.33 -16.00 -6.54
N GLY A 107 31.23 -16.06 -5.54
CA GLY A 107 32.68 -15.96 -5.76
C GLY A 107 33.23 -17.08 -6.63
N TYR A 108 32.79 -18.32 -6.41
CA TYR A 108 33.22 -19.48 -7.20
C TYR A 108 32.74 -19.41 -8.66
N ALA A 109 31.50 -18.98 -8.89
CA ALA A 109 30.96 -18.79 -10.23
C ALA A 109 31.70 -17.66 -10.98
N GLY A 110 31.98 -16.54 -10.31
CA GLY A 110 32.70 -15.41 -10.88
C GLY A 110 34.17 -15.72 -11.21
N TYR A 111 34.87 -16.48 -10.36
CA TYR A 111 36.27 -16.85 -10.58
C TYR A 111 36.50 -17.63 -11.88
N ASN A 112 35.55 -18.50 -12.25
CA ASN A 112 35.64 -19.29 -13.47
C ASN A 112 35.41 -18.46 -14.75
N GLN A 113 34.81 -17.27 -14.65
CA GLN A 113 34.52 -16.41 -15.81
C GLN A 113 35.72 -15.53 -16.20
N SER A 114 36.60 -15.19 -15.25
CA SER A 114 37.83 -14.42 -15.48
C SER A 114 38.96 -15.18 -16.17
N ILE A 115 38.81 -16.49 -16.42
CA ILE A 115 39.78 -17.31 -17.18
C ILE A 115 39.26 -17.54 -18.62
N THR A 116 38.57 -16.54 -19.18
CA THR A 116 38.40 -16.47 -20.63
C THR A 116 39.51 -15.55 -21.15
N PRO A 117 40.57 -16.09 -21.78
CA PRO A 117 41.61 -15.23 -22.36
C PRO A 117 40.96 -14.32 -23.38
N GLU A 118 41.00 -13.00 -23.13
CA GLU A 118 40.61 -11.99 -24.11
C GLU A 118 41.35 -12.28 -25.42
N GLN A 119 40.62 -12.73 -26.43
CA GLN A 119 41.13 -12.61 -27.79
C GLN A 119 41.08 -11.12 -28.14
N PRO A 120 42.21 -10.51 -28.55
CA PRO A 120 42.22 -9.14 -29.01
C PRO A 120 41.42 -9.08 -30.32
N SER A 121 40.18 -8.61 -30.22
CA SER A 121 39.39 -8.20 -31.37
C SER A 121 40.14 -7.08 -32.07
N THR A 122 40.79 -7.42 -33.17
CA THR A 122 41.39 -6.52 -34.12
C THR A 122 40.44 -5.39 -34.49
N MET A 123 40.89 -4.16 -34.24
CA MET A 123 40.38 -2.95 -34.89
C MET A 123 40.34 -3.15 -36.41
N LEU A 124 39.21 -2.84 -37.06
CA LEU A 124 39.11 -2.08 -38.32
C LEU A 124 37.74 -2.27 -38.99
N ALA A 125 36.97 -1.17 -39.06
CA ALA A 125 36.11 -0.75 -40.19
C ALA A 125 35.17 0.35 -39.65
N ILE A 126 35.59 1.62 -39.70
CA ILE A 126 35.29 2.55 -40.81
C ILE A 126 33.78 2.88 -40.85
N GLU A 127 33.44 3.95 -40.13
CA GLU A 127 32.88 5.18 -40.70
C GLU A 127 31.96 5.03 -41.93
N GLN A 128 30.65 5.19 -41.72
CA GLN A 128 29.79 5.78 -42.73
C GLN A 128 28.70 6.62 -42.07
N GLN A 129 28.98 7.93 -42.05
CA GLN A 129 27.98 8.99 -42.04
C GLN A 129 27.06 8.85 -43.27
N MET A 130 25.79 9.21 -43.12
CA MET A 130 24.95 10.00 -44.06
C MET A 130 23.49 9.80 -43.63
N ASN A 131 22.84 10.82 -43.07
CA ASN A 131 22.06 11.81 -43.82
C ASN A 131 21.09 11.15 -44.82
N THR A 132 19.84 10.96 -44.39
CA THR A 132 18.70 11.16 -45.29
C THR A 132 17.61 11.89 -44.51
N ASP A 133 17.64 13.20 -44.72
CA ASP A 133 16.52 14.11 -44.59
C ASP A 133 15.47 13.68 -45.64
N GLU A 134 14.29 13.24 -45.22
CA GLU A 134 13.16 13.01 -46.12
C GLU A 134 11.96 13.83 -45.64
N SER A 135 11.88 15.03 -46.21
CA SER A 135 10.68 15.82 -46.33
C SER A 135 9.61 15.03 -47.10
N GLN A 136 8.45 14.80 -46.49
CA GLN A 136 7.20 14.61 -47.23
C GLN A 136 6.17 15.65 -46.82
N GLU A 137 6.18 16.69 -47.63
CA GLU A 137 5.08 17.59 -47.97
C GLU A 137 3.86 16.79 -48.45
N LYS A 138 2.70 16.93 -47.79
CA LYS A 138 1.39 16.81 -48.45
C LYS A 138 0.41 17.86 -47.96
N LYS A 139 0.19 18.85 -48.84
CA LYS A 139 -1.11 19.46 -49.19
C LYS A 139 -2.25 18.47 -48.87
N GLY A 140 -3.30 18.80 -48.14
CA GLY A 140 -4.06 20.04 -48.07
C GLY A 140 -5.50 19.65 -48.37
N ASP A 141 -6.45 19.96 -47.50
CA ASP A 141 -7.72 20.50 -47.98
C ASP A 141 -8.50 21.23 -46.89
N VAL A 142 -9.19 22.24 -47.36
CA VAL A 142 -9.91 23.28 -46.65
C VAL A 142 -11.34 22.81 -46.39
N VAL A 143 -11.79 22.79 -45.13
CA VAL A 143 -13.19 23.08 -44.81
C VAL A 143 -13.25 23.99 -43.60
N ARG A 144 -13.77 25.18 -43.86
CA ARG A 144 -13.99 26.29 -42.94
C ARG A 144 -15.50 26.38 -42.77
N ILE A 145 -16.06 26.00 -41.62
CA ILE A 145 -17.36 26.54 -41.17
C ILE A 145 -17.26 26.80 -39.67
N ALA A 146 -17.57 28.06 -39.33
CA ALA A 146 -17.53 28.69 -38.03
C ALA A 146 -18.51 28.06 -37.03
N SER A 147 -18.22 28.16 -35.72
CA SER A 147 -18.93 29.09 -34.80
C SER A 147 -18.60 28.77 -33.33
N ASN A 148 -18.13 29.81 -32.63
CA ASN A 148 -18.22 30.11 -31.19
C ASN A 148 -17.41 29.27 -30.17
N ASP A 149 -16.25 29.81 -29.81
CA ASP A 149 -15.91 30.35 -28.47
C ASP A 149 -16.75 29.83 -27.29
N ASP A 150 -16.18 28.99 -26.41
CA ASP A 150 -15.48 29.52 -25.25
C ASP A 150 -14.72 28.44 -24.43
N THR A 151 -13.47 28.82 -24.18
CA THR A 151 -12.40 28.37 -23.29
C THR A 151 -12.63 27.17 -22.35
N THR A 152 -12.03 26.02 -22.71
CA THR A 152 -11.52 25.02 -21.75
C THR A 152 -10.02 24.83 -21.98
N ILE A 153 -9.21 25.18 -20.99
CA ILE A 153 -7.76 24.91 -20.99
C ILE A 153 -7.58 23.46 -20.53
N ALA A 154 -7.52 22.55 -21.48
CA ALA A 154 -7.01 21.20 -21.28
C ALA A 154 -5.50 21.21 -21.57
N THR A 155 -4.69 21.08 -20.53
CA THR A 155 -3.25 20.85 -20.65
C THR A 155 -2.99 19.43 -21.13
N ASN A 156 -2.65 19.28 -22.40
CA ASN A 156 -2.11 18.04 -22.96
C ASN A 156 -0.63 17.91 -22.60
N THR A 157 -0.33 17.13 -21.57
CA THR A 157 1.05 16.67 -21.29
C THR A 157 1.26 15.32 -21.98
N SER A 158 1.92 15.37 -23.14
CA SER A 158 2.39 14.18 -23.87
C SER A 158 3.54 13.54 -23.08
N LEU A 159 3.22 12.51 -22.31
CA LEU A 159 4.19 11.73 -21.54
C LEU A 159 4.78 10.63 -22.45
N LYS A 160 6.08 10.75 -22.75
CA LYS A 160 6.87 9.69 -23.38
C LYS A 160 6.78 8.41 -22.53
N THR A 161 6.21 7.37 -23.11
CA THR A 161 6.22 6.00 -22.61
C THR A 161 7.64 5.42 -22.66
N VAL A 162 8.32 5.42 -21.53
CA VAL A 162 9.51 4.59 -21.29
C VAL A 162 9.01 3.28 -20.65
N ALA A 163 9.38 2.15 -21.27
CA ALA A 163 8.97 0.82 -20.86
C ALA A 163 9.44 0.48 -19.43
N PRO A 164 8.55 0.03 -18.52
CA PRO A 164 8.97 -0.50 -17.24
C PRO A 164 9.39 -1.98 -17.40
N TYR A 165 10.63 -2.28 -17.02
CA TYR A 165 11.08 -3.65 -16.77
C TYR A 165 10.19 -4.25 -15.67
N SER A 166 9.37 -5.22 -16.05
CA SER A 166 8.41 -5.87 -15.15
C SER A 166 9.14 -6.74 -14.13
N LEU A 167 9.33 -6.21 -12.92
CA LEU A 167 9.78 -6.95 -11.74
C LEU A 167 8.59 -7.70 -11.08
N GLY A 168 7.70 -8.26 -11.90
CA GLY A 168 6.41 -8.84 -11.51
C GLY A 168 6.42 -10.36 -11.29
N GLY A 169 7.58 -10.95 -10.99
CA GLY A 169 7.76 -12.42 -11.00
C GLY A 169 7.85 -13.14 -9.66
N ILE A 170 7.81 -12.47 -8.50
CA ILE A 170 8.19 -13.12 -7.21
C ILE A 170 7.04 -13.28 -6.21
N PHE A 171 5.86 -12.65 -6.41
CA PHE A 171 4.81 -12.65 -5.38
C PHE A 171 3.75 -13.75 -5.44
N LEU A 172 3.80 -14.69 -6.39
CA LEU A 172 2.79 -15.77 -6.50
C LEU A 172 3.09 -17.05 -5.68
N GLY A 173 4.20 -17.12 -4.95
CA GLY A 173 4.60 -18.34 -4.22
C GLY A 173 4.05 -18.48 -2.78
N ILE A 174 3.67 -17.39 -2.11
CA ILE A 174 3.38 -17.42 -0.66
C ILE A 174 1.89 -17.70 -0.36
N GLY A 175 1.00 -17.48 -1.34
CA GLY A 175 -0.45 -17.69 -1.17
C GLY A 175 -0.86 -19.16 -1.04
N ALA A 176 -0.24 -20.07 -1.80
CA ALA A 176 -0.65 -21.48 -1.84
C ALA A 176 -0.29 -22.25 -0.54
N ALA A 177 0.84 -21.93 0.09
CA ALA A 177 1.24 -22.57 1.35
C ALA A 177 0.30 -22.22 2.52
N SER A 178 -0.27 -21.00 2.51
CA SER A 178 -1.19 -20.54 3.56
C SER A 178 -2.54 -21.27 3.54
N ILE A 179 -3.02 -21.68 2.36
CA ILE A 179 -4.28 -22.43 2.22
C ILE A 179 -4.11 -23.89 2.68
N VAL A 180 -2.94 -24.50 2.44
CA VAL A 180 -2.68 -25.88 2.85
C VAL A 180 -2.54 -26.02 4.38
N MET A 181 -1.92 -25.05 5.06
CA MET A 181 -1.84 -25.09 6.53
C MET A 181 -3.21 -24.95 7.23
N ARG A 182 -4.13 -24.16 6.64
CA ARG A 182 -5.47 -23.94 7.25
C ARG A 182 -6.30 -25.23 7.30
N ARG A 183 -6.26 -26.05 6.25
CA ARG A 183 -6.95 -27.36 6.21
C ARG A 183 -6.37 -28.40 7.18
N LYS A 184 -5.07 -28.30 7.51
CA LYS A 184 -4.44 -29.23 8.46
C LYS A 184 -4.82 -28.92 9.92
N LEU A 185 -5.02 -27.64 10.24
CA LEU A 185 -5.50 -27.18 11.55
C LEU A 185 -6.97 -27.56 11.81
N GLU A 186 -7.83 -27.46 10.79
CA GLU A 186 -9.25 -27.84 10.92
C GLU A 186 -9.43 -29.34 11.19
N LYS A 187 -8.61 -30.20 10.59
CA LYS A 187 -8.66 -31.65 10.87
C LYS A 187 -8.24 -31.98 12.30
N GLN A 188 -7.20 -31.33 12.83
CA GLN A 188 -6.78 -31.57 14.21
C GLN A 188 -7.79 -31.06 15.24
N LEU A 189 -8.52 -29.99 14.95
CA LEU A 189 -9.60 -29.49 15.81
C LEU A 189 -10.80 -30.44 15.85
N GLN A 190 -11.12 -31.10 14.72
CA GLN A 190 -12.21 -32.09 14.69
C GLN A 190 -11.86 -33.38 15.46
N ASP A 191 -10.59 -33.81 15.44
CA ASP A 191 -10.16 -35.01 16.18
C ASP A 191 -10.13 -34.78 17.71
N ILE A 192 -10.03 -33.54 18.18
CA ILE A 192 -10.09 -33.20 19.62
C ILE A 192 -11.54 -33.11 20.12
N LEU A 193 -12.50 -32.88 19.23
CA LEU A 193 -13.93 -32.71 19.56
C LEU A 193 -14.74 -34.01 19.49
N LYS A 194 -14.13 -35.14 19.12
CA LYS A 194 -14.72 -36.49 19.17
C LYS A 194 -14.16 -37.26 20.36
#